data_AF-A0A6N6ZF60-F1
#
_entry.id   AF-A0A6N6ZF60-F1
#
_cell.length_a   1.000
_cell.length_b   1.000
_cell.length_c   1.000
_cell.angle_alpha   90.00
_cell.angle_beta   90.00
_cell.angle_gamma   90.00
#
_symmetry.space_group_name_H-M   'P 1'
#
loop_
_entity.id
_entity.type
_entity.pdbx_description
1 polymer ?
#
loop_
_entity_poly.entity_id
_entity_poly.type
_entity_poly.pdbx_seq_one_letter_code
_entity_poly.pdbx_strand_id
1 'polypeptide(L)'
;MDALQISILAVVVSLFALWWENRRTRGMHEIDLLYQRAQEFEGPKMLKTRHKAVQFLQQHRELPVEDERWDDVSDVLDFLQGIATLAKAGHIRIGLLYNFFGYWYGGYWHFCSPYVHHVQQTSPLTYASAQWLYNRLRNYDRQKNQAAFCHLNAEQALAFLHFEVRATTARTRHQAP
;
A
#
# COMPACT_ATOMS: atom_id res chain seq x y z
N MET A 1 -1.48 11.97 -54.31
CA MET A 1 -1.19 11.03 -53.20
C MET A 1 -1.54 9.66 -53.71
N ASP A 2 -0.54 8.78 -53.81
CA ASP A 2 -0.75 7.44 -54.35
C ASP A 2 -1.37 6.52 -53.28
N ALA A 3 -2.08 5.47 -53.71
CA ALA A 3 -2.78 4.53 -52.81
C ALA A 3 -1.87 3.95 -51.70
N LEU A 4 -0.57 3.82 -51.99
CA LEU A 4 0.45 3.38 -51.03
C LEU A 4 0.66 4.39 -49.89
N GLN A 5 0.66 5.70 -50.18
CA GLN A 5 0.79 6.74 -49.16
C GLN A 5 -0.43 6.80 -48.23
N ILE A 6 -1.63 6.62 -48.79
CA ILE A 6 -2.88 6.55 -48.02
C ILE A 6 -2.85 5.33 -47.09
N SER A 7 -2.40 4.18 -47.58
CA SER A 7 -2.33 2.93 -46.80
C SER A 7 -1.33 3.04 -45.65
N ILE A 8 -0.14 3.61 -45.88
CA ILE A 8 0.85 3.84 -44.82
C ILE A 8 0.31 4.80 -43.75
N LEU A 9 -0.32 5.90 -44.16
CA LEU A 9 -0.89 6.86 -43.23
C LEU A 9 -1.98 6.22 -42.36
N ALA A 10 -2.86 5.42 -42.97
CA ALA A 10 -3.90 4.70 -42.25
C ALA A 10 -3.30 3.78 -41.18
N VAL A 11 -2.26 3.00 -41.52
CA VAL A 11 -1.58 2.11 -40.57
C VAL A 11 -0.95 2.89 -39.42
N VAL A 12 -0.26 4.00 -39.69
CA VAL A 12 0.36 4.85 -38.65
C VAL A 12 -0.70 5.41 -37.70
N VAL A 13 -1.81 5.93 -38.26
CA VAL A 13 -2.93 6.45 -37.45
C VAL A 13 -3.55 5.34 -36.60
N SER A 14 -3.77 4.15 -37.15
CA SER A 14 -4.30 3.01 -36.38
C SER A 14 -3.35 2.57 -35.26
N LEU A 15 -2.04 2.47 -35.52
CA LEU A 15 -1.05 2.14 -34.51
C LEU A 15 -0.99 3.19 -33.40
N PHE A 16 -1.05 4.48 -33.76
CA PHE A 16 -1.10 5.57 -32.78
C PHE A 16 -2.37 5.52 -31.94
N ALA A 17 -3.53 5.30 -32.56
CA ALA A 17 -4.80 5.15 -31.86
C ALA A 17 -4.78 3.96 -30.88
N LEU A 18 -4.27 2.80 -31.29
CA LEU A 18 -4.11 1.62 -30.44
C LEU A 18 -3.16 1.88 -29.27
N TRP A 19 -2.03 2.57 -29.51
CA TRP A 19 -1.10 2.94 -28.45
C TRP A 19 -1.74 3.89 -27.43
N TRP A 20 -2.48 4.89 -27.92
CA TRP A 20 -3.20 5.85 -27.09
C TRP A 20 -4.29 5.18 -26.25
N GLU A 21 -5.08 4.30 -26.87
CA GLU A 21 -6.13 3.54 -26.21
C GLU A 21 -5.54 2.61 -25.14
N ASN A 22 -4.48 1.85 -25.46
CA ASN A 22 -3.82 0.98 -24.49
C ASN A 22 -3.27 1.79 -23.29
N ARG A 23 -2.71 2.97 -23.54
CA ARG A 23 -2.24 3.86 -22.46
C ARG A 23 -3.39 4.36 -21.59
N ARG A 24 -4.53 4.74 -22.19
CA ARG A 24 -5.72 5.20 -21.46
C ARG A 24 -6.35 4.08 -20.63
N THR A 25 -6.54 2.91 -21.22
CA THR A 25 -7.15 1.74 -20.57
C THR A 25 -6.32 1.26 -19.39
N ARG A 26 -4.98 1.25 -19.52
CA ARG A 26 -4.07 0.95 -18.39
C ARG A 26 -4.24 1.93 -17.23
N GLY A 27 -4.41 3.22 -17.51
CA GLY A 27 -4.62 4.24 -16.48
C GLY A 27 -5.95 4.09 -15.73
N MET A 28 -7.02 3.72 -16.42
CA MET A 28 -8.32 3.45 -15.79
C MET A 28 -8.25 2.20 -14.91
N HIS A 29 -7.69 1.11 -15.44
CA HIS A 29 -7.56 -0.15 -14.70
C HIS A 29 -6.73 0.00 -13.41
N GLU A 30 -5.66 0.80 -13.46
CA GLU A 30 -4.87 1.14 -12.28
C GLU A 30 -5.70 1.83 -11.19
N ILE A 31 -6.53 2.82 -11.58
CA ILE A 31 -7.39 3.56 -10.65
C ILE A 31 -8.45 2.63 -10.07
N ASP A 32 -9.06 1.76 -10.87
CA ASP A 32 -10.06 0.81 -10.42
C ASP A 32 -9.48 -0.17 -9.40
N LEU A 33 -8.31 -0.75 -9.67
CA LEU A 33 -7.60 -1.63 -8.74
C LEU A 33 -7.27 -0.89 -7.43
N LEU A 34 -6.79 0.34 -7.52
CA LEU A 34 -6.45 1.15 -6.35
C LEU A 34 -7.69 1.47 -5.52
N TYR A 35 -8.78 1.85 -6.18
CA TYR A 35 -10.05 2.15 -5.54
C TYR A 35 -10.63 0.92 -4.85
N GLN A 36 -10.59 -0.25 -5.49
CA GLN A 36 -11.01 -1.51 -4.88
C GLN A 36 -10.20 -1.82 -3.61
N ARG A 37 -8.88 -1.63 -3.64
CA ARG A 37 -8.03 -1.82 -2.45
C ARG A 37 -8.29 -0.78 -1.37
N ALA A 38 -8.56 0.46 -1.74
CA ALA A 38 -8.93 1.50 -0.78
C ALA A 38 -10.28 1.20 -0.12
N GLN A 39 -11.27 0.73 -0.88
CA GLN A 39 -12.55 0.27 -0.35
C GLN A 39 -12.39 -0.93 0.59
N GLU A 40 -11.55 -1.91 0.23
CA GLU A 40 -11.23 -3.04 1.11
C GLU A 40 -10.58 -2.56 2.41
N PHE A 41 -9.64 -1.61 2.32
CA PHE A 41 -8.92 -1.05 3.46
C PHE A 41 -9.82 -0.28 4.44
N GLU A 42 -10.83 0.39 3.90
CA GLU A 42 -11.84 1.15 4.64
C GLU A 42 -13.09 0.31 4.99
N GLY A 43 -13.09 -0.96 4.58
CA GLY A 43 -14.19 -1.88 4.84
C GLY A 43 -14.27 -2.27 6.32
N PRO A 44 -15.46 -2.65 6.84
CA PRO A 44 -15.67 -2.98 8.24
C PRO A 44 -14.70 -4.06 8.76
N LYS A 45 -14.41 -5.07 7.93
CA LYS A 45 -13.46 -6.15 8.25
C LYS A 45 -12.07 -5.57 8.51
N MET A 46 -11.52 -4.80 7.57
CA MET A 46 -10.18 -4.26 7.69
C MET A 46 -10.07 -3.19 8.78
N LEU A 47 -11.12 -2.39 9.00
CA LEU A 47 -11.18 -1.46 10.13
C LEU A 47 -11.08 -2.21 11.48
N LYS A 48 -11.78 -3.33 11.63
CA LYS A 48 -11.69 -4.18 12.84
C LYS A 48 -10.30 -4.79 12.99
N THR A 49 -9.73 -5.33 11.91
CA THR A 49 -8.37 -5.88 11.89
C THR A 49 -7.34 -4.82 12.30
N ARG A 50 -7.37 -3.65 11.66
CA ARG A 50 -6.48 -2.53 11.97
C ARG A 50 -6.65 -2.02 13.40
N HIS A 51 -7.87 -2.04 13.93
CA HIS A 51 -8.14 -1.69 15.33
C HIS A 51 -7.43 -2.64 16.30
N LYS A 52 -7.51 -3.95 16.07
CA LYS A 52 -6.78 -4.95 16.87
C LYS A 52 -5.27 -4.75 16.75
N ALA A 53 -4.78 -4.61 15.52
CA ALA A 53 -3.37 -4.37 15.24
C ALA A 53 -2.84 -3.14 16.00
N VAL A 54 -3.56 -2.01 15.97
CA VAL A 54 -3.10 -0.80 16.67
C VAL A 54 -3.20 -0.93 18.19
N GLN A 55 -4.20 -1.64 18.74
CA GLN A 55 -4.29 -1.93 20.17
C GLN A 55 -3.10 -2.76 20.64
N PHE A 56 -2.75 -3.82 19.89
CA PHE A 56 -1.55 -4.61 20.13
C PHE A 56 -0.29 -3.72 20.08
N LEU A 57 -0.11 -2.91 19.03
CA LEU A 57 1.08 -2.05 18.92
C LEU A 57 1.17 -1.00 20.05
N GLN A 58 0.06 -0.56 20.62
CA GLN A 58 0.06 0.36 21.76
C GLN A 58 0.47 -0.35 23.06
N GLN A 59 -0.04 -1.55 23.31
CA GLN A 59 0.06 -2.22 24.61
C GLN A 59 1.22 -3.22 24.70
N HIS A 60 1.64 -3.75 23.55
CA HIS A 60 2.36 -5.01 23.47
C HIS A 60 3.50 -5.02 22.44
N ARG A 61 3.81 -3.89 21.77
CA ARG A 61 4.93 -3.80 20.81
C ARG A 61 6.32 -4.13 21.40
N GLU A 62 6.45 -4.10 22.73
CA GLU A 62 7.71 -4.39 23.44
C GLU A 62 7.92 -5.89 23.69
N LEU A 63 6.92 -6.72 23.38
CA LEU A 63 7.04 -8.16 23.47
C LEU A 63 8.10 -8.69 22.48
N PRO A 64 8.71 -9.84 22.79
CA PRO A 64 9.55 -10.56 21.82
C PRO A 64 8.80 -10.80 20.51
N VAL A 65 9.52 -10.77 19.39
CA VAL A 65 8.95 -10.95 18.04
C VAL A 65 8.43 -12.38 17.80
N GLU A 66 8.80 -13.32 18.67
CA GLU A 66 8.35 -14.70 18.71
C GLU A 66 6.99 -14.87 19.42
N ASP A 67 6.49 -13.83 20.09
CA ASP A 67 5.21 -13.90 20.81
C ASP A 67 4.04 -14.04 19.81
N GLU A 68 3.17 -15.02 20.03
CA GLU A 68 2.03 -15.34 19.14
C GLU A 68 1.09 -14.15 18.94
N ARG A 69 1.07 -13.18 19.85
CA ARG A 69 0.25 -11.96 19.70
C ARG A 69 0.69 -11.07 18.54
N TRP A 70 1.90 -11.25 18.00
CA TRP A 70 2.28 -10.59 16.75
C TRP A 70 1.38 -11.00 15.57
N ASP A 71 0.61 -12.08 15.66
CA ASP A 71 -0.41 -12.44 14.67
C ASP A 71 -1.51 -11.38 14.53
N ASP A 72 -1.74 -10.52 15.55
CA ASP A 72 -2.72 -9.43 15.48
C ASP A 72 -2.37 -8.37 14.42
N VAL A 73 -1.10 -8.30 13.96
CA VAL A 73 -0.69 -7.41 12.84
C VAL A 73 -0.60 -8.11 11.50
N SER A 74 -0.61 -9.45 11.46
CA SER A 74 -0.35 -10.24 10.24
C SER A 74 -1.34 -9.95 9.12
N ASP A 75 -2.65 -9.88 9.41
CA ASP A 75 -3.66 -9.55 8.39
C ASP A 75 -3.42 -8.16 7.74
N VAL A 76 -2.91 -7.18 8.51
CA VAL A 76 -2.56 -5.86 7.96
C VAL A 76 -1.33 -5.98 7.06
N LEU A 77 -0.31 -6.73 7.49
CA LEU A 77 0.89 -6.96 6.70
C LEU A 77 0.60 -7.75 5.40
N ASP A 78 -0.32 -8.71 5.45
CA ASP A 78 -0.80 -9.45 4.29
C ASP A 78 -1.51 -8.54 3.28
N PHE A 79 -2.32 -7.61 3.77
CA PHE A 79 -2.92 -6.58 2.90
C PHE A 79 -1.84 -5.72 2.24
N LEU A 80 -0.85 -5.23 3.00
CA LEU A 80 0.26 -4.45 2.45
C LEU A 80 1.10 -5.25 1.44
N GLN A 81 1.35 -6.54 1.71
CA GLN A 81 2.01 -7.47 0.81
C GLN A 81 1.23 -7.67 -0.49
N GLY A 82 -0.10 -7.75 -0.42
CA GLY A 82 -0.98 -7.83 -1.59
C GLY A 82 -0.87 -6.60 -2.48
N ILE A 83 -0.98 -5.40 -1.89
CA ILE A 83 -0.77 -4.14 -2.62
C ILE A 83 0.63 -4.07 -3.22
N ALA A 84 1.65 -4.44 -2.44
CA ALA A 84 3.03 -4.41 -2.89
C ALA A 84 3.30 -5.37 -4.05
N THR A 85 2.62 -6.52 -4.08
CA THR A 85 2.72 -7.48 -5.18
C THR A 85 2.13 -6.88 -6.47
N LEU A 86 0.99 -6.22 -6.40
CA LEU A 86 0.39 -5.50 -7.55
C LEU A 86 1.31 -4.38 -8.05
N ALA A 87 1.90 -3.62 -7.13
CA ALA A 87 2.84 -2.55 -7.44
C ALA A 87 4.11 -3.09 -8.14
N LYS A 88 4.67 -4.18 -7.61
CA LYS A 88 5.89 -4.81 -8.13
C LYS A 88 5.67 -5.41 -9.53
N ALA A 89 4.47 -5.90 -9.80
CA ALA A 89 4.05 -6.36 -11.13
C ALA A 89 3.73 -5.21 -12.11
N GLY A 90 3.78 -3.95 -11.66
CA GLY A 90 3.55 -2.77 -12.50
C GLY A 90 2.08 -2.44 -12.75
N HIS A 91 1.15 -3.05 -12.01
CA HIS A 91 -0.28 -2.75 -12.12
C HIS A 91 -0.65 -1.41 -11.49
N ILE A 92 0.14 -0.95 -10.51
CA ILE A 92 -0.09 0.32 -9.81
C ILE A 92 1.22 1.09 -9.66
N ARG A 93 1.22 2.36 -10.05
CA ARG A 93 2.36 3.26 -9.93
C ARG A 93 2.58 3.66 -8.48
N ILE A 94 3.85 3.73 -8.10
CA ILE A 94 4.30 4.10 -6.76
C ILE A 94 3.71 5.44 -6.29
N GLY A 95 3.61 6.44 -7.19
CA GLY A 95 3.08 7.76 -6.83
C GLY A 95 1.61 7.73 -6.41
N LEU A 96 0.78 6.91 -7.06
CA LEU A 96 -0.62 6.76 -6.65
C LEU A 96 -0.74 6.00 -5.33
N LEU A 97 0.04 4.91 -5.17
CA LEU A 97 0.10 4.17 -3.91
C LEU A 97 0.55 5.04 -2.75
N TYR A 98 1.54 5.90 -2.97
CA TYR A 98 2.00 6.84 -1.97
C TYR A 98 0.86 7.77 -1.50
N ASN A 99 0.10 8.33 -2.44
CA ASN A 99 -1.01 9.24 -2.12
C ASN A 99 -2.14 8.55 -1.36
N PHE A 100 -2.41 7.27 -1.64
CA PHE A 100 -3.50 6.53 -1.00
C PHE A 100 -3.08 5.84 0.29
N PHE A 101 -1.88 5.27 0.35
CA PHE A 101 -1.47 4.37 1.42
C PHE A 101 -0.18 4.79 2.13
N GLY A 102 0.56 5.78 1.63
CA GLY A 102 1.90 6.12 2.13
C GLY A 102 1.96 6.36 3.64
N TYR A 103 0.95 7.06 4.19
CA TYR A 103 0.84 7.31 5.62
C TYR A 103 0.72 6.01 6.45
N TRP A 104 -0.24 5.15 6.11
CA TRP A 104 -0.45 3.87 6.80
C TRP A 104 0.71 2.90 6.60
N TYR A 105 1.25 2.85 5.38
CA TYR A 105 2.39 2.01 5.06
C TYR A 105 3.60 2.37 5.92
N GLY A 106 3.91 3.66 6.04
CA GLY A 106 5.00 4.16 6.88
C GLY A 106 4.80 3.81 8.36
N GLY A 107 3.59 4.04 8.89
CA GLY A 107 3.24 3.74 10.28
C GLY A 107 3.35 2.25 10.62
N TYR A 108 2.65 1.39 9.87
CA TYR A 108 2.71 -0.05 10.14
C TYR A 108 4.11 -0.61 9.93
N TRP A 109 4.83 -0.19 8.88
CA TRP A 109 6.19 -0.68 8.64
C TRP A 109 7.16 -0.25 9.74
N HIS A 110 7.04 0.97 10.26
CA HIS A 110 7.87 1.45 11.36
C HIS A 110 7.81 0.48 12.55
N PHE A 111 6.61 0.09 12.98
CA PHE A 111 6.42 -0.79 14.13
C PHE A 111 6.65 -2.27 13.82
N CYS A 112 6.26 -2.74 12.64
CA CYS A 112 6.26 -4.17 12.33
C CYS A 112 7.56 -4.65 11.68
N SER A 113 8.44 -3.75 11.26
CA SER A 113 9.67 -4.17 10.58
C SER A 113 10.52 -5.17 11.37
N PRO A 114 10.72 -5.09 12.71
CA PRO A 114 11.48 -6.11 13.43
C PRO A 114 10.86 -7.51 13.34
N TYR A 115 9.53 -7.60 13.50
CA TYR A 115 8.79 -8.85 13.33
C TYR A 115 8.90 -9.40 11.91
N VAL A 116 8.76 -8.54 10.89
CA VAL A 116 8.94 -8.94 9.49
C VAL A 116 10.35 -9.52 9.26
N HIS A 117 11.40 -8.87 9.79
CA HIS A 117 12.77 -9.38 9.65
C HIS A 117 12.95 -10.72 10.36
N HIS A 118 12.31 -10.94 11.52
CA HIS A 118 12.33 -12.22 12.23
C HIS A 118 11.69 -13.33 11.39
N VAL A 119 10.47 -13.13 10.89
CA VAL A 119 9.76 -14.11 10.05
C VAL A 119 10.55 -14.42 8.77
N GLN A 120 11.25 -13.44 8.21
CA GLN A 120 12.10 -13.63 7.03
C GLN A 120 13.35 -14.49 7.27
N GLN A 121 13.77 -14.70 8.52
CA GLN A 121 14.87 -15.62 8.82
C GLN A 121 14.50 -17.08 8.50
N THR A 122 13.23 -17.44 8.66
CA THR A 122 12.70 -18.77 8.36
C THR A 122 12.03 -18.85 6.99
N SER A 123 11.34 -17.77 6.57
CA SER A 123 10.68 -17.67 5.27
C SER A 123 11.05 -16.37 4.55
N PRO A 124 12.16 -16.34 3.79
CA PRO A 124 12.67 -15.12 3.16
C PRO A 124 11.71 -14.43 2.17
N LEU A 125 10.69 -15.15 1.68
CA LEU A 125 9.70 -14.62 0.75
C LEU A 125 8.52 -13.93 1.47
N THR A 126 8.30 -14.24 2.75
CA THR A 126 7.22 -13.65 3.53
C THR A 126 7.45 -12.14 3.65
N TYR A 127 6.42 -11.36 3.28
CA TYR A 127 6.45 -9.90 3.25
C TYR A 127 7.55 -9.25 2.37
N ALA A 128 8.23 -10.01 1.51
CA ALA A 128 9.35 -9.51 0.69
C ALA A 128 8.90 -8.43 -0.31
N SER A 129 7.70 -8.56 -0.89
CA SER A 129 7.14 -7.50 -1.73
C SER A 129 6.81 -6.28 -0.88
N ALA A 130 6.26 -6.48 0.32
CA ALA A 130 5.93 -5.39 1.22
C ALA A 130 7.16 -4.56 1.60
N GLN A 131 8.28 -5.21 1.90
CA GLN A 131 9.56 -4.56 2.15
C GLN A 131 10.07 -3.79 0.93
N TRP A 132 9.97 -4.39 -0.26
CA TRP A 132 10.31 -3.72 -1.50
C TRP A 132 9.48 -2.44 -1.70
N LEU A 133 8.17 -2.49 -1.46
CA LEU A 133 7.30 -1.33 -1.63
C LEU A 133 7.60 -0.26 -0.58
N TYR A 134 7.85 -0.63 0.68
CA TYR A 134 8.28 0.34 1.69
C TYR A 134 9.51 1.14 1.23
N ASN A 135 10.53 0.44 0.72
CA ASN A 135 11.74 1.09 0.21
C ASN A 135 11.46 2.02 -0.97
N ARG A 136 10.54 1.64 -1.87
CA ARG A 136 10.12 2.49 -2.99
C ARG A 136 9.34 3.72 -2.52
N LEU A 137 8.40 3.56 -1.59
CA LEU A 137 7.62 4.64 -1.02
C LEU A 137 8.51 5.60 -0.23
N ARG A 138 9.47 5.09 0.55
CA ARG A 138 10.45 5.90 1.28
C ARG A 138 11.29 6.77 0.35
N ASN A 139 11.75 6.20 -0.76
CA ASN A 139 12.49 6.96 -1.76
C ASN A 139 11.62 8.02 -2.42
N TYR A 140 10.37 7.69 -2.73
CA TYR A 140 9.40 8.63 -3.29
C TYR A 140 9.10 9.79 -2.31
N ASP A 141 8.84 9.48 -1.03
CA ASP A 141 8.59 10.43 0.05
C ASP A 141 9.78 11.38 0.27
N ARG A 142 11.00 10.86 0.28
CA ARG A 142 12.22 11.68 0.35
C ARG A 142 12.34 12.65 -0.81
N GLN A 143 11.96 12.23 -2.03
CA GLN A 143 12.08 13.05 -3.22
C GLN A 143 10.95 14.09 -3.35
N LYS A 144 9.75 13.77 -2.87
CA LYS A 144 8.53 14.55 -3.15
C LYS A 144 7.91 15.23 -1.94
N ASN A 145 8.25 14.79 -0.73
CA ASN A 145 7.56 15.19 0.49
C ASN A 145 8.48 15.22 1.72
N GLN A 146 9.78 15.45 1.51
CA GLN A 146 10.78 15.66 2.57
C GLN A 146 10.81 14.56 3.64
N ALA A 147 10.47 13.32 3.26
CA ALA A 147 10.45 12.14 4.14
C ALA A 147 9.41 12.18 5.29
N ALA A 148 8.27 12.84 5.09
CA ALA A 148 7.29 13.04 6.17
C ALA A 148 6.59 11.75 6.67
N PHE A 149 6.46 10.71 5.85
CA PHE A 149 5.66 9.52 6.18
C PHE A 149 6.49 8.26 6.37
N CYS A 150 7.64 8.14 5.73
CA CYS A 150 8.45 6.91 5.76
C CYS A 150 9.62 6.97 6.75
N HIS A 151 9.83 8.08 7.46
CA HIS A 151 10.84 8.25 8.50
C HIS A 151 10.22 8.86 9.76
N LEU A 152 9.35 8.10 10.42
CA LEU A 152 8.68 8.55 11.64
C LEU A 152 9.68 8.61 12.79
N ASN A 153 9.78 9.78 13.43
CA ASN A 153 10.37 9.89 14.76
C ASN A 153 9.39 9.36 15.84
N ALA A 154 9.83 9.31 17.10
CA ALA A 154 8.99 8.77 18.19
C ALA A 154 7.65 9.51 18.34
N GLU A 155 7.64 10.83 18.19
CA GLU A 155 6.43 11.66 18.28
C GLU A 155 5.46 11.34 17.13
N GLN A 156 5.97 11.27 15.90
CA GLN A 156 5.19 10.95 14.70
C GLN A 156 4.65 9.51 14.75
N ALA A 157 5.44 8.58 15.28
CA ALA A 157 5.04 7.18 15.47
C ALA A 157 3.88 7.07 16.48
N LEU A 158 3.94 7.80 17.60
CA LEU A 158 2.84 7.88 18.56
C LEU A 158 1.60 8.56 17.95
N ALA A 159 1.79 9.66 17.21
CA ALA A 159 0.72 10.36 16.52
C ALA A 159 0.00 9.44 15.51
N PHE A 160 0.74 8.57 14.83
CA PHE A 160 0.17 7.53 13.97
C PHE A 160 -0.74 6.57 14.75
N LEU A 161 -0.27 6.00 15.87
CA LEU A 161 -1.07 5.09 16.68
C LEU A 161 -2.36 5.76 17.19
N HIS A 162 -2.26 7.00 17.68
CA HIS A 162 -3.43 7.76 18.14
C HIS A 162 -4.42 8.07 17.01
N PHE A 163 -3.92 8.49 15.84
CA PHE A 163 -4.75 8.71 14.67
C PHE A 163 -5.48 7.42 14.28
N GLU A 164 -4.77 6.30 14.25
CA GLU A 164 -5.28 5.03 13.76
C GLU A 164 -6.34 4.44 14.69
N VAL A 165 -6.16 4.54 16.02
CA VAL A 165 -7.21 4.21 17.00
C VAL A 165 -8.46 5.04 16.77
N ARG A 166 -8.31 6.37 16.60
CA ARG A 166 -9.44 7.28 16.39
C ARG A 166 -10.16 6.97 15.08
N ALA A 167 -9.41 6.77 14.00
CA ALA A 167 -9.95 6.48 12.67
C ALA A 167 -10.75 5.17 12.66
N THR A 168 -10.19 4.10 13.23
CA THR A 168 -10.85 2.78 13.30
C THR A 168 -12.05 2.78 14.26
N THR A 169 -11.98 3.50 15.38
CA THR A 169 -13.10 3.58 16.35
C THR A 169 -14.28 4.41 15.83
N ALA A 170 -14.01 5.58 15.22
CA ALA A 170 -15.07 6.43 14.69
C ALA A 170 -15.82 5.76 13.55
N ARG A 171 -15.08 5.10 12.63
CA ARG A 171 -15.66 4.47 11.44
C ARG A 171 -16.43 3.20 11.76
N THR A 172 -16.01 2.42 12.76
CA THR A 172 -16.77 1.24 13.21
C THR A 172 -18.10 1.61 13.89
N ARG A 173 -18.15 2.71 14.65
CA ARG A 173 -19.40 3.19 15.28
C ARG A 173 -20.45 3.64 14.28
N HIS A 174 -20.04 4.26 13.17
CA HIS A 174 -20.97 4.68 12.11
C HIS A 174 -21.48 3.53 11.23
N GLN A 175 -20.89 2.34 11.34
CA GLN A 175 -21.25 1.15 10.57
C GLN A 175 -22.00 0.11 11.42
N ALA A 176 -22.28 0.40 12.70
CA ALA A 176 -23.14 -0.44 13.53
C ALA A 176 -24.62 -0.21 13.15
N PRO A 177 -25.40 -1.29 12.93
CA PRO A 177 -26.81 -1.20 12.52
C PRO A 177 -27.71 -0.59 13.59
#